data_AF-A0A725B9P3-F1
#
_entry.id   AF-A0A725B9P3-F1
#
_cell.length_a   1.000
_cell.length_b   1.000
_cell.length_c   1.000
_cell.angle_alpha   90.00
_cell.angle_beta   90.00
_cell.angle_gamma   90.00
#
_symmetry.space_group_name_H-M   'P 1'
#
loop_
_entity.id
_entity.type
_entity.pdbx_description
1 polymer ?
#
loop_
_entity_poly.entity_id
_entity_poly.type
_entity_poly.pdbx_seq_one_letter_code
_entity_poly.pdbx_strand_id
1 'polypeptide(L)' 'MEVTERLVEVGRIVGIQLLDHIIVGAGEEYVSLKAQGVL' A
#
# COMPACT_ATOMS: atom_id res chain seq x y z
N MET A 1 3.97 -9.07 -2.33
CA MET A 1 2.69 -8.49 -1.86
C MET A 1 2.37 -8.85 -0.41
N GLU A 2 2.85 -9.98 0.12
CA GLU A 2 2.57 -10.44 1.50
C GLU A 2 2.63 -9.36 2.59
N VAL A 3 3.66 -8.50 2.60
CA VAL A 3 3.77 -7.41 3.60
C VAL A 3 2.61 -6.42 3.50
N THR A 4 2.25 -6.00 2.27
CA THR A 4 1.12 -5.10 2.04
C THR A 4 -0.20 -5.72 2.50
N GLU A 5 -0.43 -6.99 2.18
CA GLU A 5 -1.65 -7.71 2.58
C GLU A 5 -1.79 -7.80 4.11
N ARG A 6 -0.69 -8.11 4.82
CA ARG A 6 -0.66 -8.14 6.28
C ARG A 6 -0.94 -6.76 6.89
N LEU A 7 -0.42 -5.68 6.29
CA LEU A 7 -0.69 -4.32 6.76
C LEU A 7 -2.15 -3.90 6.53
N VAL A 8 -2.75 -4.31 5.41
CA VAL A 8 -4.19 -4.11 5.15
C VAL A 8 -5.03 -4.82 6.20
N GLU A 9 -4.69 -6.08 6.51
CA GLU A 9 -5.39 -6.86 7.52
C GLU A 9 -5.26 -6.24 8.91
N VAL A 10 -4.06 -5.83 9.31
CA VAL A 10 -3.82 -5.14 10.58
C VAL A 10 -4.65 -3.86 10.65
N GLY A 11 -4.64 -3.06 9.58
CA GLY A 11 -5.41 -1.82 9.52
C GLY A 11 -6.90 -2.02 9.72
N ARG A 12 -7.46 -3.09 9.15
CA ARG A 12 -8.85 -3.52 9.37
C ARG A 12 -9.12 -3.93 10.83
N ILE A 13 -8.19 -4.65 11.48
CA ILE A 13 -8.35 -5.10 12.87
C ILE A 13 -8.30 -3.91 13.85
N VAL A 14 -7.36 -2.98 13.65
CA VAL A 14 -7.15 -1.86 14.58
C VAL A 14 -8.02 -0.63 14.27
N GLY A 15 -8.76 -0.66 13.16
CA GLY A 15 -9.60 0.47 12.72
C GLY A 15 -8.82 1.63 12.09
N ILE A 16 -7.61 1.38 11.59
CA ILE A 16 -6.77 2.38 10.90
C ILE A 16 -6.47 1.88 9.49
N GLN A 17 -7.16 2.41 8.49
CA GLN A 17 -7.03 1.94 7.11
C GLN A 17 -5.67 2.32 6.49
N LEU A 18 -5.02 1.35 5.82
CA LEU A 18 -3.91 1.64 4.91
C LEU A 18 -4.44 2.36 3.67
N LEU A 19 -4.03 3.60 3.46
CA LEU A 19 -4.52 4.43 2.35
C LEU A 19 -3.91 4.03 1.00
N ASP A 20 -2.60 3.74 1.00
CA ASP A 20 -1.85 3.31 -0.17
C ASP A 20 -0.51 2.67 0.26
N HIS A 21 0.11 1.94 -0.66
CA HIS A 21 1.51 1.53 -0.59
C HIS A 21 2.21 2.11 -1.82
N ILE A 22 3.12 3.06 -1.60
CA ILE A 22 3.85 3.73 -2.67
C ILE A 22 5.27 3.18 -2.73
N ILE A 23 5.67 2.69 -3.90
CA ILE A 23 7.06 2.30 -4.20
C ILE A 23 7.71 3.49 -4.90
N VAL A 24 8.82 3.99 -4.35
CA VAL A 24 9.53 5.18 -4.88
C VAL A 24 10.76 4.74 -5.68
N GLY A 25 10.93 5.32 -6.87
CA GLY A 25 12.06 5.12 -7.77
C GLY A 25 13.07 6.29 -7.73
N ALA A 26 13.97 6.33 -8.71
CA ALA A 26 14.91 7.44 -8.84
C ALA A 26 14.22 8.70 -9.39
N GLY A 27 14.64 9.88 -8.94
CA GLY A 27 14.05 11.15 -9.36
C GLY A 27 12.60 11.31 -8.88
N GLU A 28 11.68 11.55 -9.81
CA GLU A 28 10.24 11.78 -9.54
C GLU A 28 9.36 10.54 -9.83
N GLU A 29 9.96 9.37 -10.04
CA GLU A 29 9.24 8.14 -10.34
C GLU A 29 8.65 7.51 -9.07
N TYR A 30 7.38 7.11 -9.14
CA TYR A 30 6.75 6.29 -8.11
C TYR A 30 5.63 5.42 -8.68
N VAL A 31 5.30 4.35 -7.97
CA VAL A 31 4.17 3.47 -8.26
C VAL A 31 3.24 3.42 -7.05
N SER A 32 1.98 3.78 -7.24
CA SER A 32 0.91 3.58 -6.27
C SER A 32 0.27 2.22 -6.50
N LEU A 33 0.31 1.34 -5.49
CA LEU A 33 -0.34 0.04 -5.57
C LEU A 33 -1.86 0.19 -5.65
N LYS A 34 -2.44 1.19 -5.00
CA LYS A 34 -3.87 1.51 -5.11
C LYS A 34 -4.26 1.95 -6.52
N ALA A 35 -3.48 2.83 -7.15
CA ALA A 35 -3.77 3.30 -8.51
C ALA A 35 -3.67 2.17 -9.56
N GLN A 36 -2.86 1.14 -9.28
CA GLN A 36 -2.75 -0.07 -10.11
C GLN A 36 -3.86 -1.10 -9.84
N GLY A 37 -4.73 -0.88 -8.84
CA GLY A 37 -5.80 -1.80 -8.49
C GLY A 37 -5.32 -3.09 -7.81
N VAL A 38 -4.11 -3.10 -7.26
CA VAL A 38 -3.54 -4.25 -6.52
C VAL A 38 -3.63 -4.08 -5.01
N LEU A 39 -4.16 -2.94 -4.55
CA LEU A 39 -4.53 -2.59 -3.18
C LEU A 39 -5.93 -1.97 -3.17
#